data_AF-A0A3Q9IF75-F1
#
_entry.id   AF-A0A3Q9IF75-F1
#
_cell.length_a   1.000
_cell.length_b   1.000
_cell.length_c   1.000
_cell.angle_alpha   90.00
_cell.angle_beta   90.00
_cell.angle_gamma   90.00
#
_symmetry.space_group_name_H-M   'P 1'
#
loop_
_entity.id
_entity.type
_entity.pdbx_description
1 polymer ?
#
loop_
_entity_poly.entity_id
_entity_poly.type
_entity_poly.pdbx_seq_one_letter_code
_entity_poly.pdbx_strand_id
1 'polypeptide(L)'
;MRSLAVVLALGLSACVAAPVADAGPARCDVTIKFGSYGAGIDHALADKIAAAVKKDSDIARSERKPWGREGEFDQCLTVKPGRDAKAAYERYRAMLPSKNLKAPTSIEGPDGLRFETIAPM
;
A
#
# COMPACT_ATOMS: atom_id res chain seq x y z
N MET A 1 59.56 10.43 -46.16
CA MET A 1 58.10 10.25 -46.40
C MET A 1 57.49 9.75 -45.10
N ARG A 2 56.54 10.51 -44.55
CA ARG A 2 55.93 10.35 -43.22
C ARG A 2 54.83 9.28 -43.29
N SER A 3 54.82 8.33 -42.35
CA SER A 3 53.66 7.49 -42.09
C SER A 3 53.30 7.57 -40.61
N LEU A 4 52.26 8.35 -40.32
CA LEU A 4 51.60 8.40 -39.01
C LEU A 4 50.71 7.15 -38.86
N ALA A 5 51.00 6.31 -37.87
CA ALA A 5 50.07 5.28 -37.43
C ALA A 5 49.17 5.89 -36.33
N VAL A 6 47.93 6.23 -36.70
CA VAL A 6 46.89 6.65 -35.76
C VAL A 6 46.24 5.39 -35.20
N VAL A 7 46.48 5.11 -33.93
CA VAL A 7 45.77 4.06 -33.18
C VAL A 7 44.46 4.66 -32.67
N LEU A 8 43.34 4.32 -33.32
CA LEU A 8 41.99 4.63 -32.84
C LEU A 8 41.67 3.66 -31.69
N ALA A 9 41.82 4.11 -30.45
CA ALA A 9 41.27 3.42 -29.29
C ALA A 9 39.75 3.71 -29.22
N LEU A 10 38.92 2.78 -29.71
CA LEU A 10 37.49 2.79 -29.47
C LEU A 10 37.24 2.47 -27.99
N GLY A 11 37.02 3.52 -27.19
CA GLY A 11 36.52 3.39 -25.83
C GLY A 11 35.07 2.91 -25.86
N LEU A 12 34.85 1.62 -25.56
CA LEU A 12 33.52 1.13 -25.23
C LEU A 12 33.12 1.69 -23.86
N SER A 13 32.36 2.78 -23.86
CA SER A 13 31.65 3.26 -22.68
C SER A 13 30.51 2.29 -22.38
N ALA A 14 30.78 1.28 -21.56
CA ALA A 14 29.74 0.40 -21.04
C ALA A 14 28.88 1.20 -20.05
N CYS A 15 27.69 1.63 -20.49
CA CYS A 15 26.63 2.07 -19.59
C CYS A 15 26.24 0.87 -18.72
N VAL A 16 26.78 0.80 -17.51
CA VAL A 16 26.31 -0.12 -16.48
C VAL A 16 24.92 0.36 -16.09
N ALA A 17 23.89 -0.22 -16.70
CA ALA A 17 22.52 -0.04 -16.24
C ALA A 17 22.44 -0.61 -14.82
N ALA A 18 22.17 0.23 -13.83
CA ALA A 18 21.89 -0.22 -12.47
C ALA A 18 20.72 -1.21 -12.52
N PRO A 19 20.77 -2.33 -11.79
CA PRO A 19 19.64 -3.23 -11.72
C PRO A 19 18.46 -2.45 -11.13
N VAL A 20 17.44 -2.21 -11.95
CA VAL A 20 16.10 -1.91 -11.46
C VAL A 20 15.69 -3.13 -10.65
N ALA A 21 15.71 -2.99 -9.32
CA ALA A 21 15.14 -3.99 -8.45
C ALA A 21 13.70 -4.19 -8.90
N ASP A 22 13.42 -5.39 -9.41
CA ASP A 22 12.09 -5.82 -9.82
C ASP A 22 11.22 -5.74 -8.56
N ALA A 23 10.50 -4.62 -8.42
CA ALA A 23 9.47 -4.48 -7.41
C ALA A 23 8.33 -5.38 -7.87
N GLY A 24 8.42 -6.66 -7.50
CA GLY A 24 7.32 -7.61 -7.63
C GLY A 24 6.02 -7.00 -7.10
N PRO A 25 4.85 -7.57 -7.45
CA PRO A 25 3.55 -6.95 -7.20
C PRO A 25 3.49 -6.40 -5.78
N ALA A 26 3.34 -5.08 -5.65
CA ALA A 26 3.49 -4.37 -4.39
C ALA A 26 2.57 -5.00 -3.34
N ARG A 27 3.16 -5.83 -2.47
CA ARG A 27 2.47 -6.45 -1.35
C ARG A 27 2.13 -5.31 -0.40
N CYS A 28 0.85 -5.14 -0.10
CA CYS A 28 0.42 -4.21 0.92
C CYS A 28 0.88 -4.77 2.27
N ASP A 29 1.54 -3.96 3.08
CA ASP A 29 1.90 -4.35 4.44
C ASP A 29 0.64 -4.37 5.33
N VAL A 30 -0.27 -3.43 5.07
CA VAL A 30 -1.59 -3.36 5.69
C VAL A 30 -2.64 -3.12 4.61
N THR A 31 -3.72 -3.89 4.65
CA THR A 31 -4.88 -3.74 3.76
C THR A 31 -6.12 -3.51 4.59
N ILE A 32 -6.81 -2.39 4.40
CA ILE A 32 -8.12 -2.12 5.02
C ILE A 32 -9.20 -2.24 3.94
N LYS A 33 -10.15 -3.14 4.11
CA LYS A 33 -11.20 -3.42 3.13
C LYS A 33 -12.50 -2.78 3.56
N PHE A 34 -13.07 -1.96 2.69
CA PHE A 34 -14.38 -1.35 2.86
C PHE A 34 -15.37 -2.09 1.97
N GLY A 35 -16.18 -2.95 2.55
CA GLY A 35 -17.21 -3.70 1.83
C GLY A 35 -18.60 -3.07 1.97
N SER A 36 -19.56 -3.62 1.22
CA SER A 36 -20.97 -3.27 1.35
C SER A 36 -21.87 -4.50 1.28
N TYR A 37 -23.09 -4.36 1.80
CA TYR A 37 -24.19 -5.32 1.70
C TYR A 37 -25.43 -4.68 1.06
N GLY A 38 -25.27 -3.81 0.05
CA GLY A 38 -26.40 -3.22 -0.68
C GLY A 38 -26.80 -1.81 -0.24
N ALA A 39 -25.99 -1.16 0.61
CA ALA A 39 -26.29 0.16 1.17
C ALA A 39 -25.09 1.12 1.12
N GLY A 40 -24.08 0.81 0.30
CA GLY A 40 -22.81 1.55 0.27
C GLY A 40 -21.88 1.20 1.43
N ILE A 41 -20.73 1.85 1.47
CA ILE A 41 -19.70 1.64 2.49
C ILE A 41 -19.88 2.58 3.69
N ASP A 42 -19.10 2.34 4.75
CA ASP A 42 -18.93 3.34 5.82
C ASP A 42 -17.99 4.47 5.38
N HIS A 43 -18.55 5.46 4.67
CA HIS A 43 -17.80 6.64 4.21
C HIS A 43 -17.16 7.44 5.36
N ALA A 44 -17.82 7.52 6.52
CA ALA A 44 -17.30 8.29 7.64
C ALA A 44 -16.03 7.65 8.21
N LEU A 45 -16.01 6.32 8.32
CA LEU A 45 -14.81 5.58 8.71
C LEU A 45 -13.73 5.68 7.62
N ALA A 46 -14.10 5.56 6.34
CA ALA A 46 -13.17 5.68 5.21
C ALA A 46 -12.45 7.04 5.19
N ASP A 47 -13.18 8.14 5.38
CA ASP A 47 -12.62 9.49 5.41
C ASP A 47 -11.72 9.70 6.64
N LYS A 48 -12.11 9.15 7.79
CA LYS A 48 -11.30 9.19 9.01
C LYS A 48 -9.97 8.45 8.83
N ILE A 49 -9.99 7.27 8.21
CA ILE A 49 -8.78 6.52 7.88
C ILE A 49 -7.94 7.28 6.86
N ALA A 50 -8.54 7.80 5.79
CA ALA A 50 -7.81 8.59 4.79
C ALA A 50 -7.11 9.82 5.40
N ALA A 51 -7.79 10.51 6.32
CA ALA A 51 -7.21 11.64 7.06
C ALA A 51 -6.05 11.22 7.99
N ALA A 52 -6.14 10.03 8.60
CA ALA A 52 -5.06 9.48 9.42
C ALA A 52 -3.85 9.08 8.56
N VAL A 53 -4.07 8.36 7.46
CA VAL A 53 -3.02 7.94 6.52
C VAL A 53 -2.27 9.15 5.96
N LYS A 54 -2.98 10.22 5.60
CA LYS A 54 -2.35 11.47 5.11
C LYS A 54 -1.39 12.10 6.11
N LYS A 55 -1.60 11.88 7.41
CA LYS A 55 -0.77 12.42 8.50
C LYS A 55 0.26 11.42 9.01
N ASP A 56 0.19 10.16 8.57
CA ASP A 56 1.04 9.09 9.07
C ASP A 56 2.41 9.14 8.38
N SER A 57 3.42 9.59 9.11
CA SER A 57 4.79 9.69 8.62
C SER A 57 5.47 8.34 8.41
N ASP A 58 4.91 7.24 8.93
CA ASP A 58 5.47 5.90 8.76
C ASP A 58 5.06 5.28 7.42
N ILE A 59 4.03 5.80 6.76
CA ILE A 59 3.53 5.28 5.47
C ILE A 59 4.36 5.84 4.31
N ALA A 60 4.85 4.94 3.46
CA ALA A 60 5.57 5.27 2.22
C ALA A 60 4.62 5.44 1.04
N ARG A 61 3.59 4.59 0.96
CA ARG A 61 2.61 4.59 -0.13
C ARG A 61 1.23 4.25 0.42
N SER A 62 0.23 4.94 -0.10
CA SER A 62 -1.18 4.65 0.13
C SER A 62 -1.87 4.60 -1.22
N GLU A 63 -2.59 3.51 -1.48
CA GLU A 63 -3.30 3.28 -2.74
C GLU A 63 -4.71 2.77 -2.46
N ARG A 64 -5.69 3.38 -3.12
CA ARG A 64 -7.08 2.93 -3.10
C ARG A 64 -7.34 2.05 -4.32
N LYS A 65 -7.74 0.80 -4.10
CA LYS A 65 -8.05 -0.18 -5.15
C LYS A 65 -9.56 -0.45 -5.16
N PRO A 66 -10.35 0.28 -5.97
CA PRO A 66 -11.79 0.05 -6.05
C PRO A 66 -12.06 -1.30 -6.72
N TRP A 67 -13.09 -2.00 -6.25
CA TRP A 67 -13.48 -3.30 -6.80
C TRP A 67 -15.00 -3.50 -6.92
N GLY A 68 -15.80 -2.66 -6.25
CA GLY A 68 -17.26 -2.75 -6.31
C GLY A 68 -17.92 -1.50 -6.87
N ARG A 69 -19.26 -1.52 -6.94
CA ARG A 69 -20.07 -0.43 -7.55
C ARG A 69 -20.69 0.50 -6.50
N GLU A 70 -20.70 0.10 -5.24
CA GLU A 70 -21.30 0.83 -4.12
C GLU A 70 -20.23 1.64 -3.35
N GLY A 71 -19.06 1.79 -3.96
CA GLY A 71 -17.91 2.45 -3.36
C GLY A 71 -16.98 1.50 -2.64
N GLU A 72 -17.09 0.18 -2.84
CA GLU A 72 -16.18 -0.77 -2.19
C GLU A 72 -14.75 -0.67 -2.72
N PHE A 73 -13.79 -0.71 -1.80
CA PHE A 73 -12.37 -0.63 -2.12
C PHE A 73 -11.48 -1.25 -1.05
N ASP A 74 -10.27 -1.59 -1.48
CA ASP A 74 -9.16 -1.92 -0.59
C ASP A 74 -8.23 -0.71 -0.45
N GLN A 75 -7.96 -0.30 0.78
CA GLN A 75 -6.92 0.65 1.13
C GLN A 75 -5.63 -0.12 1.36
N CYS A 76 -4.76 -0.11 0.35
CA CYS A 76 -3.43 -0.69 0.42
C CYS A 76 -2.45 0.33 1.03
N LEU A 77 -1.75 -0.07 2.08
CA LEU A 77 -0.73 0.74 2.74
C LEU A 77 0.61 0.01 2.70
N THR A 78 1.65 0.74 2.32
CA THR A 78 3.05 0.29 2.37
C THR A 78 3.78 1.15 3.37
N VAL A 79 4.45 0.54 4.33
CA VAL A 79 5.21 1.22 5.38
C VAL A 79 6.61 1.52 4.87
N LYS A 80 7.23 2.59 5.38
CA LYS A 80 8.61 2.94 5.02
C LYS A 80 9.58 1.84 5.44
N PRO A 81 10.67 1.61 4.67
CA PRO A 81 11.71 0.68 5.07
C PRO A 81 12.21 0.96 6.50
N GLY A 82 12.38 -0.09 7.30
CA GLY A 82 12.81 0.01 8.71
C GLY A 82 11.71 0.41 9.70
N ARG A 83 10.47 0.61 9.25
CA ARG A 83 9.30 0.78 10.14
C ARG A 83 8.60 -0.54 10.38
N ASP A 84 7.93 -0.63 11.52
CA ASP A 84 7.20 -1.83 11.92
C ASP A 84 5.79 -1.86 11.29
N ALA A 85 5.58 -2.81 10.38
CA ALA A 85 4.29 -3.05 9.74
C ALA A 85 3.22 -3.54 10.72
N LYS A 86 3.59 -4.27 11.77
CA LYS A 86 2.65 -4.71 12.81
C LYS A 86 2.19 -3.52 13.64
N ALA A 87 3.08 -2.60 13.99
CA ALA A 87 2.70 -1.36 14.66
C ALA A 87 1.75 -0.50 13.81
N ALA A 88 1.97 -0.44 12.49
CA ALA A 88 1.03 0.20 11.57
C ALA A 88 -0.34 -0.51 11.59
N TYR A 89 -0.37 -1.84 11.47
CA TYR A 89 -1.60 -2.63 11.57
C TYR A 89 -2.39 -2.33 12.86
N GLU A 90 -1.75 -2.39 14.02
CA GLU A 90 -2.43 -2.16 15.31
C GLU A 90 -3.00 -0.74 15.41
N ARG A 91 -2.28 0.25 14.89
CA ARG A 91 -2.73 1.65 14.85
C ARG A 91 -4.02 1.80 14.06
N TYR A 92 -4.10 1.21 12.86
CA TYR A 92 -5.30 1.28 12.02
C TYR A 92 -6.41 0.37 12.54
N ARG A 93 -6.09 -0.81 13.08
CA ARG A 93 -7.05 -1.69 13.73
C ARG A 93 -7.75 -0.98 14.88
N ALA A 94 -7.04 -0.21 15.69
CA ALA A 94 -7.62 0.53 16.80
C ALA A 94 -8.63 1.62 16.37
N MET A 95 -8.65 1.99 15.08
CA MET A 95 -9.65 2.91 14.52
C MET A 95 -10.94 2.20 14.09
N LEU A 96 -10.90 0.89 13.82
CA LEU A 96 -12.07 0.13 13.42
C LEU A 96 -12.95 -0.14 14.65
N PRO A 97 -14.28 0.04 14.53
CA PRO A 97 -15.21 -0.31 15.59
C PRO A 97 -15.24 -1.84 15.80
N SER A 98 -15.73 -2.32 16.94
CA SER A 98 -15.91 -3.77 17.15
C SER A 98 -17.08 -4.35 16.35
N LYS A 99 -18.08 -3.51 16.06
CA LYS A 99 -19.28 -3.85 15.27
C LYS A 99 -19.37 -2.94 14.04
N ASN A 100 -20.00 -3.42 12.98
CA ASN A 100 -20.29 -2.60 11.80
C ASN A 100 -21.20 -1.45 12.23
N LEU A 101 -20.81 -0.21 11.93
CA LEU A 101 -21.69 0.95 12.15
C LEU A 101 -22.64 1.14 10.97
N LYS A 102 -22.13 0.97 9.74
CA LYS A 102 -22.91 1.07 8.50
C LYS A 102 -22.69 -0.10 7.55
N ALA A 103 -21.45 -0.53 7.39
CA ALA A 103 -21.06 -1.54 6.42
C ALA A 103 -19.88 -2.37 6.97
N PRO A 104 -19.63 -3.59 6.45
CA PRO A 104 -18.49 -4.40 6.89
C PRO A 104 -17.17 -3.71 6.55
N THR A 105 -16.27 -3.70 7.52
CA THR A 105 -14.89 -3.22 7.35
C THR A 105 -13.95 -4.26 7.94
N SER A 106 -12.88 -4.60 7.23
CA SER A 106 -11.85 -5.51 7.74
C SER A 106 -10.46 -4.94 7.53
N ILE A 107 -9.50 -5.46 8.27
CA ILE A 107 -8.09 -5.12 8.15
C ILE A 107 -7.27 -6.40 8.17
N GLU A 108 -6.31 -6.47 7.26
CA GLU A 108 -5.30 -7.52 7.14
C GLU A 108 -3.93 -6.88 7.27
N GLY A 109 -3.02 -7.52 8.00
CA GLY A 109 -1.67 -7.05 8.27
C GLY A 109 -0.60 -8.12 7.98
N PRO A 110 0.65 -7.89 8.40
CA PRO A 110 1.71 -8.88 8.26
C PRO A 110 1.38 -10.16 9.06
N ASP A 111 2.02 -11.26 8.68
CA ASP A 111 1.94 -12.56 9.37
C ASP A 111 0.52 -13.12 9.54
N GLY A 112 -0.42 -12.73 8.67
CA GLY A 112 -1.80 -13.21 8.71
C GLY A 112 -2.66 -12.56 9.78
N LEU A 113 -2.20 -11.46 10.39
CA LEU A 113 -3.03 -10.66 11.28
C LEU A 113 -4.29 -10.20 10.55
N ARG A 114 -5.45 -10.42 11.18
CA ARG A 114 -6.75 -10.05 10.61
C ARG A 114 -7.72 -9.63 11.69
N PHE A 115 -8.51 -8.61 11.40
CA PHE A 115 -9.68 -8.23 12.16
C PHE A 115 -10.81 -7.86 11.20
N GLU A 116 -12.04 -8.20 11.58
CA GLU A 116 -13.24 -7.89 10.81
C GLU A 116 -14.32 -7.42 11.77
N THR A 117 -15.00 -6.33 11.40
CA THR A 117 -16.12 -5.81 12.16
C THR A 117 -17.27 -6.82 12.13
N ILE A 118 -17.92 -7.04 13.27
CA ILE A 118 -19.03 -8.00 13.36
C ILE A 118 -20.33 -7.29 12.93
N ALA A 119 -21.16 -7.95 12.11
CA ALA A 119 -22.47 -7.42 11.74
C ALA A 119 -23.31 -7.06 12.98
N PRO A 120 -24.13 -6.01 12.94
CA PRO A 120 -25.06 -5.74 14.02
C PRO A 120 -26.05 -6.91 14.09
N MET A 121 -26.15 -7.54 15.27
CA MET A 121 -27.19 -8.54 15.56
C MET A 121 -28.55 -7.85 15.67
#